data_AF-A0A943PQ23-F1
#
_entry.id   AF-A0A943PQ23-F1
#
_cell.length_a   1.000
_cell.length_b   1.000
_cell.length_c   1.000
_cell.angle_alpha   90.00
_cell.angle_beta   90.00
_cell.angle_gamma   90.00
#
_symmetry.space_group_name_H-M   'P 1'
#
loop_
_entity.id
_entity.type
_entity.pdbx_description
1 polymer ?
#
loop_
_entity_poly.entity_id
_entity_poly.type
_entity_poly.pdbx_seq_one_letter_code
_entity_poly.pdbx_strand_id
1 'polypeptide(L)'
;MNKEKHLVLIDGKEKTEEIEKLEQTEKYYLIKFYNANKTYKYNFSKVVIENTTQQIELKDNQIVMIDNIIISNVTKIIKYISKIRIIFSDSREKLTDINKIKLLENNNKSSEKEILNYFKELSKYAKIVDEKTGEERYLLEKQYNKFTVPEKSVLKYYLNGINTEGQLKGTVNIYPFNFNISQKQAVENVNKSNISVIKGPPGTGKTQTILNIIANLVANNKTIALVSGNNEAIRNVKEKLDKNGYGFIVAELGKDENVIDFFNHLPQIDIRNFYKKQINDDIYEKLYEATNKLEKLLELNNEKYKLKRELDNYKLEQKYFEEYYKSQNVEKIDSKKMKNMSSAKIIDFLAYAKLAKEKYLQYKIVFNILLLLRFGIEAKKSKSIDYILTLQKQYYIAKIKELENKIAEIERELKDKSFKKLQKEHTEISKKIFESILYEKYEKYELYSIKRKL
;
A
#
# COMPACT_ATOMS: atom_id res chain seq x y z
N MET A 1 2.96 -3.83 -53.42
CA MET A 1 4.00 -4.80 -52.95
C MET A 1 3.51 -5.51 -51.68
N ASN A 2 4.04 -6.68 -51.32
CA ASN A 2 3.59 -7.44 -50.13
C ASN A 2 4.25 -6.93 -48.84
N LYS A 3 3.44 -6.48 -47.87
CA LYS A 3 3.86 -6.00 -46.54
C LYS A 3 4.62 -7.02 -45.71
N GLU A 4 4.38 -8.32 -45.91
CA GLU A 4 5.11 -9.35 -45.18
C GLU A 4 6.55 -9.54 -45.65
N LYS A 5 6.88 -9.07 -46.85
CA LYS A 5 8.21 -9.21 -47.47
C LYS A 5 8.98 -7.90 -47.51
N HIS A 6 8.28 -6.78 -47.62
CA HIS A 6 8.87 -5.47 -47.78
C HIS A 6 8.16 -4.43 -46.90
N LEU A 7 8.90 -3.40 -46.50
CA LEU A 7 8.38 -2.17 -45.91
C LEU A 7 8.86 -1.01 -46.77
N VAL A 8 7.92 -0.19 -47.26
CA VAL A 8 8.24 1.06 -47.95
C VAL A 8 7.60 2.22 -47.22
N LEU A 9 8.44 3.11 -46.69
CA LEU A 9 8.02 4.39 -46.11
C LEU A 9 8.39 5.52 -47.06
N ILE A 10 7.45 6.44 -47.31
CA ILE A 10 7.68 7.67 -48.08
C ILE A 10 7.33 8.84 -47.17
N ASP A 11 8.30 9.74 -46.95
CA ASP A 11 8.18 10.87 -46.00
C ASP A 11 7.68 10.41 -44.61
N GLY A 12 8.16 9.24 -44.16
CA GLY A 12 7.81 8.64 -42.87
C GLY A 12 6.44 7.93 -42.80
N LYS A 13 5.65 7.94 -43.86
CA LYS A 13 4.35 7.25 -43.94
C LYS A 13 4.47 5.94 -44.70
N GLU A 14 3.82 4.89 -44.20
CA GLU A 14 3.81 3.60 -44.88
C GLU A 14 3.01 3.66 -46.19
N LYS A 15 3.61 3.17 -47.27
CA LYS A 15 3.03 3.13 -48.62
C LYS A 15 3.17 1.80 -49.35
N THR A 16 3.67 0.76 -48.68
CA THR A 16 4.02 -0.55 -49.24
C THR A 16 2.96 -1.19 -50.15
N GLU A 17 1.70 -1.21 -49.72
CA GLU A 17 0.59 -1.83 -50.47
C GLU A 17 0.13 -1.00 -51.67
N GLU A 18 0.31 0.32 -51.61
CA GLU A 18 -0.12 1.24 -52.66
C GLU A 18 0.79 1.16 -53.90
N ILE A 19 1.98 0.56 -53.78
CA ILE A 19 3.01 0.52 -54.82
C ILE A 19 2.79 -0.66 -55.77
N GLU A 20 2.61 -0.33 -57.06
CA GLU A 20 2.53 -1.25 -58.19
C GLU A 20 3.94 -1.62 -58.68
N LYS A 21 4.81 -0.62 -58.88
CA LYS A 21 6.17 -0.80 -59.40
C LYS A 21 7.15 0.12 -58.69
N LEU A 22 8.32 -0.42 -58.34
CA LEU A 22 9.42 0.32 -57.74
C LEU A 22 10.71 0.03 -58.51
N GLU A 23 11.35 1.08 -59.00
CA GLU A 23 12.63 1.01 -59.72
C GLU A 23 13.64 1.95 -59.08
N GLN A 24 14.86 1.45 -58.88
CA GLN A 24 15.98 2.25 -58.41
C GLN A 24 16.83 2.69 -59.59
N THR A 25 17.02 4.00 -59.72
CA THR A 25 18.01 4.59 -60.64
C THR A 25 19.29 4.93 -59.86
N GLU A 26 20.31 5.47 -60.53
CA GLU A 26 21.54 5.93 -59.85
C GLU A 26 21.31 7.09 -58.88
N LYS A 27 20.23 7.88 -59.04
CA LYS A 27 20.04 9.14 -58.30
C LYS A 27 18.72 9.25 -57.52
N TYR A 28 17.74 8.40 -57.81
CA TYR A 28 16.40 8.47 -57.22
C TYR A 28 15.62 7.16 -57.36
N TYR A 29 14.53 7.04 -56.60
CA TYR A 29 13.51 6.00 -56.79
C TYR A 29 12.40 6.48 -57.73
N LEU A 30 11.98 5.60 -58.63
CA LEU A 30 10.77 5.72 -59.43
C LEU A 30 9.70 4.80 -58.85
N ILE A 31 8.58 5.38 -58.41
CA ILE A 31 7.49 4.66 -57.74
C ILE A 31 6.19 4.90 -58.51
N LYS A 32 5.57 3.82 -58.98
CA LYS A 32 4.23 3.82 -59.56
C LYS A 32 3.25 3.24 -58.55
N PHE A 33 2.16 3.96 -58.28
CA PHE A 33 1.11 3.50 -57.38
C PHE A 33 -0.07 2.92 -58.16
N TYR A 34 -0.78 1.93 -57.61
CA TYR A 34 -1.92 1.28 -58.27
C TYR A 34 -3.02 2.27 -58.69
N ASN A 35 -3.24 3.31 -57.90
CA ASN A 35 -4.29 4.31 -58.15
C ASN A 35 -3.78 5.52 -58.96
N ALA A 36 -2.56 5.47 -59.51
CA ALA A 36 -1.97 6.59 -60.23
C ALA A 36 -1.48 6.18 -61.62
N ASN A 37 -1.94 6.89 -62.64
CA ASN A 37 -1.51 6.70 -64.03
C ASN A 37 -0.09 7.23 -64.31
N LYS A 38 0.57 7.86 -63.33
CA LYS A 38 1.90 8.48 -63.46
C LYS A 38 2.87 7.87 -62.46
N THR A 39 4.13 7.74 -62.89
CA THR A 39 5.26 7.36 -62.03
C THR A 39 5.84 8.60 -61.35
N TYR A 40 6.08 8.52 -60.04
CA TYR A 40 6.61 9.62 -59.24
C TYR A 40 8.09 9.41 -58.94
N LYS A 41 8.85 10.51 -58.92
CA LYS A 41 10.28 10.54 -58.59
C LYS A 41 10.47 10.95 -57.13
N TYR A 42 11.17 10.12 -56.36
CA TYR A 42 11.51 10.38 -54.96
C TYR A 42 13.01 10.33 -54.72
N ASN A 43 13.51 11.29 -53.94
CA ASN A 43 14.90 11.28 -53.47
C ASN A 43 15.11 10.11 -52.49
N PHE A 44 16.30 9.50 -52.48
CA PHE A 44 16.66 8.41 -51.56
C PHE A 44 16.44 8.77 -50.08
N SER A 45 16.71 10.01 -49.68
CA SER A 45 16.49 10.48 -48.30
C SER A 45 15.03 10.43 -47.83
N LYS A 46 14.07 10.40 -48.76
CA LYS A 46 12.64 10.40 -48.46
C LYS A 46 12.01 9.01 -48.46
N VAL A 47 12.73 7.99 -48.93
CA VAL A 47 12.20 6.65 -49.10
C VAL A 47 13.03 5.68 -48.28
N VAL A 48 12.38 5.00 -47.35
CA VAL A 48 12.98 3.87 -46.61
C VAL A 48 12.40 2.59 -47.20
N ILE A 49 13.26 1.74 -47.75
CA ILE A 49 12.90 0.41 -48.27
C ILE A 49 13.64 -0.61 -47.44
N GLU A 50 12.90 -1.45 -46.74
CA GLU A 50 13.46 -2.53 -45.93
C GLU A 50 12.85 -3.86 -46.35
N ASN A 51 13.69 -4.88 -46.47
CA ASN A 51 13.21 -6.24 -46.60
C ASN A 51 12.97 -6.84 -45.22
N THR A 52 12.03 -7.77 -45.15
CA THR A 52 11.79 -8.54 -43.94
C THR A 52 13.05 -9.31 -43.56
N THR A 53 13.53 -9.09 -42.34
CA THR A 53 14.69 -9.77 -41.78
C THR A 53 14.29 -11.06 -41.06
N GLN A 54 13.12 -11.05 -40.41
CA GLN A 54 12.61 -12.18 -39.65
C GLN A 54 11.08 -12.12 -39.58
N GLN A 55 10.42 -13.27 -39.69
CA GLN A 55 9.03 -13.42 -39.29
C GLN A 55 8.94 -14.36 -38.08
N ILE A 56 8.15 -13.98 -37.09
CA ILE A 56 7.96 -14.74 -35.86
C ILE A 56 6.46 -14.94 -35.69
N GLU A 57 6.02 -16.19 -35.80
CA GLU A 57 4.70 -16.61 -35.31
C GLU A 57 4.79 -16.81 -33.81
N LEU A 58 3.90 -16.17 -33.05
CA LEU A 58 3.94 -16.26 -31.60
C LEU A 58 3.35 -17.57 -31.12
N LYS A 59 4.09 -18.19 -30.20
CA LYS A 59 3.63 -19.35 -29.44
C LYS A 59 2.82 -18.91 -28.22
N ASP A 60 1.96 -19.78 -27.70
CA ASP A 60 1.12 -19.52 -26.53
C ASP A 60 1.89 -19.09 -25.27
N ASN A 61 3.18 -19.43 -25.18
CA ASN A 61 4.04 -19.09 -24.06
C ASN A 61 4.87 -17.81 -24.28
N GLN A 62 4.64 -17.04 -25.34
CA GLN A 62 5.41 -15.82 -25.62
C GLN A 62 4.60 -14.57 -25.31
N ILE A 63 5.21 -13.62 -24.59
CA ILE A 63 4.61 -12.32 -24.25
C ILE A 63 5.33 -11.23 -25.05
N VAL A 64 4.55 -10.38 -25.70
CA VAL A 64 5.04 -9.18 -26.36
C VAL A 64 4.89 -7.98 -25.44
N MET A 65 5.97 -7.23 -25.25
CA MET A 65 5.91 -5.92 -24.62
C MET A 65 6.38 -4.83 -25.57
N ILE A 66 5.67 -3.71 -25.60
CA ILE A 66 6.08 -2.48 -26.27
C ILE A 66 6.15 -1.38 -25.22
N ASP A 67 7.29 -0.69 -25.12
CA ASP A 67 7.48 0.37 -24.12
C ASP A 67 7.16 -0.09 -22.69
N ASN A 68 7.50 -1.36 -22.39
CA ASN A 68 7.19 -2.07 -21.14
C ASN A 68 5.69 -2.30 -20.84
N ILE A 69 4.81 -2.08 -21.82
CA ILE A 69 3.38 -2.42 -21.76
C ILE A 69 3.19 -3.76 -22.46
N ILE A 70 2.53 -4.70 -21.78
CA ILE A 70 2.17 -5.99 -22.36
C ILE A 70 1.08 -5.80 -23.40
N ILE A 71 1.32 -6.33 -24.60
CA ILE A 71 0.39 -6.28 -25.71
C ILE A 71 -0.23 -7.66 -25.87
N SER A 72 -1.54 -7.76 -25.66
CA SER A 72 -2.31 -8.98 -25.83
C SER A 72 -2.74 -9.20 -27.27
N ASN A 73 -3.16 -10.43 -27.58
CA ASN A 73 -3.74 -10.82 -28.87
C ASN A 73 -2.81 -10.64 -30.07
N VAL A 74 -1.49 -10.66 -29.87
CA VAL A 74 -0.52 -10.66 -30.97
C VAL A 74 -0.41 -12.08 -31.52
N THR A 75 -0.49 -12.22 -32.84
CA THR A 75 -0.35 -13.52 -33.53
C THR A 75 0.99 -13.64 -34.24
N LYS A 76 1.43 -12.54 -34.88
CA LYS A 76 2.64 -12.55 -35.72
C LYS A 76 3.40 -11.24 -35.60
N ILE A 77 4.72 -11.33 -35.64
CA ILE A 77 5.64 -10.19 -35.69
C ILE A 77 6.51 -10.31 -36.93
N ILE A 78 6.60 -9.22 -37.69
CA ILE A 78 7.45 -9.10 -38.86
C ILE A 78 8.51 -8.04 -38.53
N LYS A 79 9.78 -8.48 -38.52
CA LYS A 79 10.92 -7.61 -38.29
C LYS A 79 11.47 -7.11 -39.62
N TYR A 80 11.75 -5.82 -39.66
CA TYR A 80 12.55 -5.17 -40.69
C TYR A 80 13.87 -4.71 -40.05
N ILE A 81 14.61 -3.82 -40.70
CA ILE A 81 15.91 -3.35 -40.21
C ILE A 81 15.71 -2.34 -39.07
N SER A 82 14.84 -1.34 -39.26
CA SER A 82 14.58 -0.30 -38.26
C SER A 82 13.22 -0.43 -37.57
N LYS A 83 12.28 -1.13 -38.21
CA LYS A 83 10.88 -1.23 -37.76
C LYS A 83 10.46 -2.67 -37.47
N ILE A 84 9.38 -2.77 -36.73
CA ILE A 84 8.62 -4.01 -36.53
C ILE A 84 7.15 -3.77 -36.83
N ARG A 85 6.53 -4.70 -37.54
CA ARG A 85 5.09 -4.79 -37.71
C ARG A 85 4.55 -5.90 -36.82
N ILE A 86 3.49 -5.57 -36.10
CA ILE A 86 2.80 -6.45 -35.16
C ILE A 86 1.42 -6.69 -35.71
N ILE A 87 1.04 -7.96 -35.87
CA ILE A 87 -0.25 -8.39 -36.39
C ILE A 87 -1.04 -8.98 -35.22
N PHE A 88 -2.28 -8.50 -35.08
CA PHE A 88 -3.19 -8.91 -34.02
C PHE A 88 -4.16 -10.00 -34.50
N SER A 89 -4.79 -10.70 -33.57
CA SER A 89 -5.79 -11.74 -33.86
C SER A 89 -7.03 -11.21 -34.58
N ASP A 90 -7.31 -9.91 -34.48
CA ASP A 90 -8.40 -9.22 -35.18
C ASP A 90 -7.94 -8.60 -36.51
N SER A 91 -6.78 -9.04 -37.03
CA SER A 91 -6.17 -8.58 -38.27
C SER A 91 -5.75 -7.11 -38.30
N ARG A 92 -5.83 -6.38 -37.17
CA ARG A 92 -5.19 -5.07 -37.08
C ARG A 92 -3.69 -5.21 -37.14
N GLU A 93 -3.03 -4.12 -37.56
CA GLU A 93 -1.58 -4.03 -37.64
C GLU A 93 -1.06 -2.80 -36.90
N LYS A 94 0.12 -2.90 -36.29
CA LYS A 94 0.83 -1.77 -35.70
C LYS A 94 2.30 -1.77 -36.08
N LEU A 95 2.78 -0.66 -36.62
CA LEU A 95 4.19 -0.43 -36.92
C LEU A 95 4.85 0.33 -35.75
N THR A 96 6.00 -0.14 -35.28
CA THR A 96 6.79 0.51 -34.21
C THR A 96 8.29 0.33 -34.44
N ASP A 97 9.10 1.00 -33.64
CA ASP A 97 10.57 0.87 -33.68
C ASP A 97 11.02 -0.45 -33.06
N ILE A 98 12.03 -1.08 -33.67
CA ILE A 98 12.56 -2.37 -33.18
C ILE A 98 13.09 -2.30 -31.74
N ASN A 99 13.58 -1.14 -31.31
CA ASN A 99 14.13 -0.96 -29.96
C ASN A 99 13.05 -0.92 -28.85
N LYS A 100 11.77 -0.79 -29.23
CA LYS A 100 10.66 -0.70 -28.26
C LYS A 100 10.08 -2.06 -27.89
N ILE A 101 10.35 -3.10 -28.67
CA ILE A 101 9.79 -4.43 -28.43
C ILE A 101 10.68 -5.25 -27.50
N LYS A 102 10.05 -6.03 -26.62
CA LYS A 102 10.68 -7.11 -25.87
C LYS A 102 9.81 -8.35 -25.99
N LEU A 103 10.43 -9.45 -26.41
CA LEU A 103 9.82 -10.77 -26.39
C LEU A 103 10.27 -11.49 -25.13
N LEU A 104 9.32 -11.92 -24.32
CA LEU A 104 9.58 -12.72 -23.13
C LEU A 104 8.99 -14.11 -23.31
N GLU A 105 9.73 -15.12 -22.88
CA GLU A 105 9.17 -16.45 -22.67
C GLU A 105 8.49 -16.51 -21.31
N ASN A 106 7.33 -17.16 -21.29
CA ASN A 106 6.50 -17.32 -20.13
C ASN A 106 6.41 -18.79 -19.75
N ASN A 107 7.26 -19.21 -18.83
CA ASN A 107 7.35 -20.59 -18.40
C ASN A 107 6.47 -20.81 -17.18
N ASN A 108 5.17 -20.59 -17.36
CA ASN A 108 4.20 -20.78 -16.30
C ASN A 108 4.10 -22.26 -15.88
N LYS A 109 4.16 -22.51 -14.57
CA LYS A 109 3.93 -23.83 -13.97
C LYS A 109 2.49 -24.26 -14.20
N SER A 110 2.22 -25.57 -14.20
CA SER A 110 0.85 -26.12 -14.34
C SER A 110 -0.11 -25.51 -13.32
N SER A 111 0.33 -25.42 -12.06
CA SER A 111 -0.45 -24.87 -10.95
C SER A 111 -0.89 -23.42 -11.17
N GLU A 112 -0.04 -22.58 -11.76
CA GLU A 112 -0.37 -21.18 -12.05
C GLU A 112 -1.46 -21.07 -13.12
N LYS A 113 -1.39 -21.94 -14.14
CA LYS A 113 -2.40 -22.01 -15.22
C LYS A 113 -3.74 -22.51 -14.67
N GLU A 114 -3.72 -23.52 -13.80
CA GLU A 114 -4.92 -24.07 -13.16
C GLU A 114 -5.65 -23.01 -12.32
N ILE A 115 -4.94 -22.29 -11.45
CA ILE A 115 -5.54 -21.22 -10.62
C ILE A 115 -6.07 -20.08 -11.50
N LEU A 116 -5.32 -19.66 -12.54
CA LEU A 116 -5.80 -18.61 -13.44
C LEU A 116 -7.04 -19.06 -14.23
N ASN A 117 -7.07 -20.32 -14.68
CA ASN A 117 -8.24 -20.88 -15.37
C ASN A 117 -9.45 -20.95 -14.44
N TYR A 118 -9.26 -21.29 -13.17
CA TYR A 118 -10.32 -21.21 -12.17
C TYR A 118 -10.90 -19.79 -12.06
N PHE A 119 -10.06 -18.74 -11.98
CA PHE A 119 -10.54 -17.36 -11.98
C PHE A 119 -11.22 -16.96 -13.30
N LYS A 120 -10.72 -17.42 -14.45
CA LYS A 120 -11.37 -17.22 -15.75
C LYS A 120 -12.77 -17.82 -15.77
N GLU A 121 -12.95 -19.04 -15.30
CA GLU A 121 -14.27 -19.67 -15.23
C GLU A 121 -15.22 -18.93 -14.29
N LEU A 122 -14.75 -18.52 -13.10
CA LEU A 122 -15.57 -17.72 -12.18
C LEU A 122 -15.95 -16.36 -12.77
N SER A 123 -15.07 -15.74 -13.56
CA SER A 123 -15.32 -14.41 -14.12
C SER A 123 -16.52 -14.35 -15.07
N LYS A 124 -16.93 -15.48 -15.66
CA LYS A 124 -18.14 -15.62 -16.49
C LYS A 124 -19.43 -15.42 -15.70
N TYR A 125 -19.39 -15.67 -14.39
CA TYR A 125 -20.56 -15.51 -13.50
C TYR A 125 -20.57 -14.14 -12.81
N ALA A 126 -19.48 -13.36 -12.89
CA ALA A 126 -19.36 -12.06 -12.26
C ALA A 126 -19.94 -10.94 -13.16
N LYS A 127 -21.24 -11.03 -13.44
CA LYS A 127 -21.95 -10.03 -14.24
C LYS A 127 -22.13 -8.73 -13.47
N ILE A 128 -21.95 -7.61 -14.17
CA ILE A 128 -22.29 -6.26 -13.68
C ILE A 128 -23.51 -5.82 -14.47
N VAL A 129 -24.60 -5.46 -13.79
CA VAL A 129 -25.80 -4.92 -14.43
C VAL A 129 -25.74 -3.41 -14.35
N ASP A 130 -25.85 -2.72 -15.49
CA ASP A 130 -25.99 -1.28 -15.52
C ASP A 130 -27.37 -0.90 -14.95
N GLU A 131 -27.39 -0.21 -13.81
CA GLU A 131 -28.63 0.16 -13.11
C GLU A 131 -29.56 1.05 -13.95
N LYS A 132 -29.04 1.75 -14.96
CA LYS A 132 -29.83 2.66 -15.80
C LYS A 132 -30.36 2.00 -17.06
N THR A 133 -29.58 1.12 -17.68
CA THR A 133 -29.92 0.51 -18.97
C THR A 133 -30.37 -0.94 -18.86
N GLY A 134 -30.14 -1.60 -17.72
CA GLY A 134 -30.35 -3.03 -17.53
C GLY A 134 -29.37 -3.91 -18.31
N GLU A 135 -28.37 -3.31 -18.96
CA GLU A 135 -27.39 -4.02 -19.78
C GLU A 135 -26.45 -4.86 -18.90
N GLU A 136 -26.33 -6.14 -19.21
CA GLU A 136 -25.37 -7.02 -18.55
C GLU A 136 -23.98 -6.88 -19.16
N ARG A 137 -22.99 -6.55 -18.33
CA ARG A 137 -21.59 -6.40 -18.73
C ARG A 137 -20.72 -7.42 -18.01
N TYR A 138 -20.03 -8.25 -18.80
CA TYR A 138 -19.06 -9.24 -18.34
C TYR A 138 -17.64 -8.67 -18.40
N LEU A 139 -17.41 -7.59 -17.62
CA LEU A 139 -16.13 -6.87 -17.65
C LEU A 139 -14.97 -7.79 -17.24
N LEU A 140 -15.13 -8.55 -16.16
CA LEU A 140 -14.07 -9.41 -15.64
C LEU A 140 -13.70 -10.51 -16.65
N GLU A 141 -14.68 -11.18 -17.25
CA GLU A 141 -14.44 -12.18 -18.31
C GLU A 141 -13.62 -11.60 -19.46
N LYS A 142 -14.04 -10.45 -20.00
CA LYS A 142 -13.32 -9.77 -21.08
C LYS A 142 -11.88 -9.42 -20.71
N GLN A 143 -11.61 -9.07 -19.45
CA GLN A 143 -10.26 -8.76 -18.98
C GLN A 143 -9.44 -10.04 -18.79
N TYR A 144 -9.96 -11.03 -18.04
CA TYR A 144 -9.29 -12.29 -17.76
C TYR A 144 -8.90 -13.06 -19.03
N ASN A 145 -9.71 -13.00 -20.09
CA ASN A 145 -9.39 -13.61 -21.38
C ASN A 145 -8.16 -13.00 -22.07
N LYS A 146 -7.82 -11.74 -21.75
CA LYS A 146 -6.64 -11.04 -22.27
C LYS A 146 -5.42 -11.15 -21.37
N PHE A 147 -5.57 -11.72 -20.16
CA PHE A 147 -4.51 -11.78 -19.17
C PHE A 147 -3.54 -12.93 -19.46
N THR A 148 -2.26 -12.60 -19.47
CA THR A 148 -1.16 -13.54 -19.40
C THR A 148 -0.37 -13.22 -18.13
N VAL A 149 0.10 -14.22 -17.39
CA VAL A 149 0.91 -14.02 -16.17
C VAL A 149 2.35 -13.72 -16.56
N PRO A 150 2.89 -12.52 -16.34
CA PRO A 150 4.29 -12.24 -16.65
C PRO A 150 5.21 -12.80 -15.55
N GLU A 151 6.39 -13.33 -15.92
CA GLU A 151 7.37 -13.92 -14.99
C GLU A 151 7.76 -13.02 -13.81
N LYS A 152 7.91 -11.71 -14.04
CA LYS A 152 8.29 -10.72 -13.02
C LYS A 152 7.11 -9.84 -12.60
N SER A 153 5.96 -10.45 -12.32
CA SER A 153 4.75 -9.72 -11.92
C SER A 153 4.28 -10.06 -10.50
N VAL A 154 3.56 -9.10 -9.89
CA VAL A 154 2.85 -9.33 -8.63
C VAL A 154 1.87 -10.51 -8.74
N LEU A 155 1.24 -10.69 -9.90
CA LEU A 155 0.33 -11.81 -10.14
C LEU A 155 1.05 -13.16 -10.07
N LYS A 156 2.25 -13.29 -10.64
CA LYS A 156 3.07 -14.52 -10.55
C LYS A 156 3.38 -14.87 -9.10
N TYR A 157 3.80 -13.88 -8.30
CA TYR A 157 4.06 -14.06 -6.86
C TYR A 157 2.81 -14.50 -6.10
N TYR A 158 1.67 -13.87 -6.38
CA TYR A 158 0.37 -14.22 -5.80
C TYR A 158 -0.05 -15.65 -6.13
N LEU A 159 -0.02 -16.05 -7.42
CA LEU A 159 -0.45 -17.38 -7.86
C LEU A 159 0.44 -18.51 -7.31
N ASN A 160 1.72 -18.23 -7.06
CA ASN A 160 2.63 -19.20 -6.45
C ASN A 160 2.59 -19.21 -4.91
N GLY A 161 1.88 -18.28 -4.27
CA GLY A 161 1.92 -18.12 -2.82
C GLY A 161 3.32 -17.73 -2.30
N ILE A 162 4.13 -17.08 -3.13
CA ILE A 162 5.50 -16.67 -2.77
C ILE A 162 5.51 -15.15 -2.62
N ASN A 163 5.90 -14.67 -1.43
CA ASN A 163 6.17 -13.26 -1.20
C ASN A 163 7.67 -13.08 -0.94
N THR A 164 8.45 -12.85 -2.00
CA THR A 164 9.89 -12.57 -1.88
C THR A 164 10.15 -11.15 -1.40
N GLU A 165 11.39 -10.90 -0.99
CA GLU A 165 11.83 -9.57 -0.60
C GLU A 165 11.68 -8.56 -1.76
N GLY A 166 11.10 -7.41 -1.44
CA GLY A 166 10.88 -6.30 -2.37
C GLY A 166 12.18 -5.64 -2.84
N GLN A 167 12.08 -4.91 -3.95
CA GLN A 167 13.24 -4.30 -4.63
C GLN A 167 13.73 -2.98 -4.01
N LEU A 168 13.08 -2.46 -2.96
CA LEU A 168 13.40 -1.14 -2.36
C LEU A 168 14.40 -1.23 -1.18
N LYS A 169 15.28 -2.23 -1.19
CA LYS A 169 16.32 -2.39 -0.15
C LYS A 169 17.28 -1.19 -0.13
N GLY A 170 17.59 -0.70 1.07
CA GLY A 170 18.61 0.32 1.30
C GLY A 170 18.13 1.77 1.20
N THR A 171 16.81 2.01 1.13
CA THR A 171 16.25 3.36 1.02
C THR A 171 15.80 3.86 2.39
N VAL A 172 16.11 5.12 2.71
CA VAL A 172 15.73 5.73 3.99
C VAL A 172 14.21 5.98 3.98
N ASN A 173 13.51 5.42 4.96
CA ASN A 173 12.07 5.62 5.07
C ASN A 173 11.76 7.02 5.59
N ILE A 174 10.96 7.77 4.85
CA ILE A 174 10.51 9.12 5.23
C ILE A 174 9.05 9.09 5.69
N TYR A 175 8.71 9.94 6.64
CA TYR A 175 7.33 10.07 7.14
C TYR A 175 6.90 11.54 7.19
N PRO A 176 6.68 12.18 6.01
CA PRO A 176 6.25 13.58 5.94
C PRO A 176 4.82 13.79 6.45
N PHE A 177 4.08 12.73 6.76
CA PHE A 177 2.78 12.78 7.41
C PHE A 177 2.80 12.06 8.75
N ASN A 178 1.96 12.51 9.69
CA ASN A 178 1.85 11.90 11.02
C ASN A 178 1.64 10.38 10.96
N PHE A 179 2.33 9.67 11.84
CA PHE A 179 2.25 8.22 11.94
C PHE A 179 2.33 7.75 13.40
N ASN A 180 1.94 6.50 13.63
CA ASN A 180 2.19 5.75 14.87
C ASN A 180 3.07 4.51 14.60
N ILE A 181 3.44 3.78 15.65
CA ILE A 181 4.35 2.62 15.53
C ILE A 181 3.85 1.54 14.56
N SER A 182 2.55 1.22 14.55
CA SER A 182 2.02 0.18 13.65
C SER A 182 1.96 0.66 12.20
N GLN A 183 1.75 1.95 11.98
CA GLN A 183 1.80 2.56 10.64
C GLN A 183 3.23 2.66 10.11
N LYS A 184 4.23 2.95 10.97
CA LYS A 184 5.67 2.85 10.64
C LYS A 184 6.00 1.45 10.13
N GLN A 185 5.66 0.42 10.92
CA GLN A 185 5.88 -0.97 10.54
C GLN A 185 5.20 -1.33 9.21
N ALA A 186 3.99 -0.81 8.96
CA ALA A 186 3.28 -1.04 7.71
C ALA A 186 4.04 -0.47 6.50
N VAL A 187 4.57 0.75 6.59
CA VAL A 187 5.38 1.37 5.52
C VAL A 187 6.68 0.59 5.31
N GLU A 188 7.37 0.21 6.39
CA GLU A 188 8.60 -0.59 6.29
C GLU A 188 8.39 -1.94 5.62
N ASN A 189 7.28 -2.61 5.94
CA ASN A 189 6.92 -3.89 5.33
C ASN A 189 6.59 -3.74 3.85
N VAL A 190 5.90 -2.65 3.45
CA VAL A 190 5.62 -2.36 2.03
C VAL A 190 6.92 -2.23 1.22
N ASN A 191 7.96 -1.62 1.78
CA ASN A 191 9.24 -1.49 1.08
C ASN A 191 10.03 -2.81 1.01
N LYS A 192 9.76 -3.76 1.92
CA LYS A 192 10.46 -5.05 2.03
C LYS A 192 9.74 -6.19 1.34
N SER A 193 8.53 -6.02 0.81
CA SER A 193 7.71 -7.11 0.27
C SER A 193 7.06 -6.76 -1.06
N ASN A 194 6.93 -7.74 -1.97
CA ASN A 194 6.23 -7.54 -3.23
C ASN A 194 4.71 -7.42 -3.06
N ILE A 195 4.16 -8.07 -2.03
CA ILE A 195 2.75 -7.99 -1.64
C ILE A 195 2.67 -7.65 -0.16
N SER A 196 1.86 -6.66 0.21
CA SER A 196 1.61 -6.27 1.60
C SER A 196 0.12 -6.11 1.84
N VAL A 197 -0.39 -6.76 2.90
CA VAL A 197 -1.79 -6.63 3.34
C VAL A 197 -1.83 -5.86 4.65
N ILE A 198 -2.36 -4.64 4.63
CA ILE A 198 -2.44 -3.77 5.80
C ILE A 198 -3.89 -3.72 6.29
N LYS A 199 -4.14 -4.25 7.49
CA LYS A 199 -5.46 -4.21 8.13
C LYS A 199 -5.53 -3.04 9.12
N GLY A 200 -6.56 -2.20 8.98
CA GLY A 200 -6.80 -1.07 9.88
C GLY A 200 -8.28 -0.88 10.20
N PRO A 201 -8.72 -0.97 11.47
CA PRO A 201 -10.08 -0.64 11.89
C PRO A 201 -10.53 0.79 11.46
N PRO A 202 -11.83 1.12 11.54
CA PRO A 202 -12.31 2.49 11.32
C PRO A 202 -11.58 3.49 12.23
N GLY A 203 -11.23 4.66 11.70
CA GLY A 203 -10.56 5.72 12.47
C GLY A 203 -9.05 5.53 12.73
N THR A 204 -8.42 4.41 12.35
CA THR A 204 -6.99 4.16 12.64
C THR A 204 -6.00 4.84 11.68
N GLY A 205 -6.42 5.90 11.00
CA GLY A 205 -5.55 6.70 10.14
C GLY A 205 -5.09 6.02 8.84
N LYS A 206 -5.88 5.11 8.24
CA LYS A 206 -5.55 4.42 6.97
C LYS A 206 -5.05 5.36 5.88
N THR A 207 -5.71 6.52 5.70
CA THR A 207 -5.30 7.53 4.72
C THR A 207 -3.89 8.08 5.00
N GLN A 208 -3.51 8.26 6.28
CA GLN A 208 -2.15 8.71 6.62
C GLN A 208 -1.09 7.66 6.27
N THR A 209 -1.40 6.37 6.48
CA THR A 209 -0.53 5.27 6.03
C THR A 209 -0.36 5.29 4.51
N ILE A 210 -1.44 5.47 3.75
CA ILE A 210 -1.40 5.56 2.28
C ILE A 210 -0.51 6.74 1.84
N LEU A 211 -0.66 7.91 2.46
CA LEU A 211 0.15 9.09 2.14
C LEU A 211 1.64 8.86 2.39
N ASN A 212 2.01 8.24 3.51
CA ASN A 212 3.40 7.90 3.79
C ASN A 212 3.93 6.83 2.82
N ILE A 213 3.12 5.84 2.41
CA ILE A 213 3.52 4.88 1.36
C ILE A 213 3.77 5.61 0.04
N ILE A 214 2.86 6.51 -0.38
CA ILE A 214 3.02 7.30 -1.59
C ILE A 214 4.30 8.12 -1.54
N ALA A 215 4.57 8.81 -0.43
CA ALA A 215 5.79 9.61 -0.27
C ALA A 215 7.05 8.78 -0.47
N ASN A 216 7.14 7.59 0.15
CA ASN A 216 8.30 6.71 0.01
C ASN A 216 8.44 6.14 -1.41
N LEU A 217 7.35 5.77 -2.07
CA LEU A 217 7.39 5.26 -3.45
C LEU A 217 7.78 6.35 -4.45
N VAL A 218 7.25 7.57 -4.28
CA VAL A 218 7.61 8.73 -5.11
C VAL A 218 9.06 9.12 -4.89
N ALA A 219 9.54 9.14 -3.64
CA ALA A 219 10.93 9.39 -3.29
C ALA A 219 11.89 8.39 -3.97
N ASN A 220 11.43 7.16 -4.19
CA ASN A 220 12.14 6.10 -4.89
C ASN A 220 11.91 6.08 -6.42
N ASN A 221 11.45 7.20 -6.99
CA ASN A 221 11.17 7.34 -8.43
C ASN A 221 10.22 6.28 -9.00
N LYS A 222 9.30 5.75 -8.17
CA LYS A 222 8.27 4.82 -8.64
C LYS A 222 7.03 5.57 -9.13
N THR A 223 6.33 4.96 -10.09
CA THR A 223 4.99 5.35 -10.53
C THR A 223 3.96 4.53 -9.76
N ILE A 224 2.86 5.15 -9.37
CA ILE A 224 1.88 4.56 -8.46
C ILE A 224 0.51 4.60 -9.13
N ALA A 225 -0.16 3.45 -9.20
CA ALA A 225 -1.58 3.39 -9.50
C ALA A 225 -2.34 3.17 -8.18
N LEU A 226 -3.08 4.19 -7.74
CA LEU A 226 -3.96 4.09 -6.58
C LEU A 226 -5.37 3.73 -7.05
N VAL A 227 -5.90 2.60 -6.59
CA VAL A 227 -7.21 2.09 -6.97
C VAL A 227 -8.07 1.83 -5.73
N SER A 228 -9.38 2.05 -5.83
CA SER A 228 -10.34 1.76 -4.77
C SER A 228 -11.70 1.44 -5.38
N GLY A 229 -12.46 0.56 -4.74
CA GLY A 229 -13.87 0.36 -5.07
C GLY A 229 -14.78 1.53 -4.66
N ASN A 230 -14.26 2.48 -3.87
CA ASN A 230 -14.97 3.68 -3.44
C ASN A 230 -14.20 4.94 -3.84
N ASN A 231 -14.79 5.77 -4.69
CA ASN A 231 -14.23 7.03 -5.18
C ASN A 231 -13.91 8.01 -4.03
N GLU A 232 -14.68 8.00 -2.94
CA GLU A 232 -14.43 8.84 -1.77
C GLU A 232 -13.08 8.55 -1.12
N ALA A 233 -12.63 7.29 -1.15
CA ALA A 233 -11.32 6.92 -0.58
C ALA A 233 -10.17 7.56 -1.37
N ILE A 234 -10.30 7.63 -2.70
CA ILE A 234 -9.32 8.26 -3.60
C ILE A 234 -9.33 9.77 -3.39
N ARG A 235 -10.52 10.38 -3.38
CA ARG A 235 -10.70 11.82 -3.17
C ARG A 235 -10.09 12.30 -1.85
N ASN A 236 -10.31 11.56 -0.76
CA ASN A 236 -9.71 11.85 0.55
C ASN A 236 -8.17 11.82 0.54
N VAL A 237 -7.55 10.95 -0.27
CA VAL A 237 -6.08 10.92 -0.42
C VAL A 237 -5.62 12.13 -1.21
N LYS A 238 -6.28 12.44 -2.35
CA LYS A 238 -5.97 13.61 -3.17
C LYS A 238 -6.11 14.92 -2.38
N GLU A 239 -7.22 15.14 -1.70
CA GLU A 239 -7.45 16.34 -0.89
C GLU A 239 -6.38 16.54 0.17
N LYS A 240 -5.86 15.45 0.76
CA LYS A 240 -4.75 15.54 1.72
C LYS A 240 -3.42 15.86 1.04
N LEU A 241 -3.15 15.34 -0.15
CA LEU A 241 -1.97 15.74 -0.93
C LEU A 241 -2.08 17.21 -1.33
N ASP A 242 -3.24 17.65 -1.82
CA ASP A 242 -3.52 19.05 -2.17
C ASP A 242 -3.28 19.99 -0.99
N LYS A 243 -3.85 19.68 0.18
CA LYS A 243 -3.66 20.47 1.42
C LYS A 243 -2.21 20.57 1.87
N ASN A 244 -1.35 19.64 1.47
CA ASN A 244 0.08 19.67 1.78
C ASN A 244 0.94 20.18 0.62
N GLY A 245 0.34 20.68 -0.47
CA GLY A 245 1.05 21.21 -1.63
C GLY A 245 1.58 20.14 -2.59
N TYR A 246 1.15 18.88 -2.43
CA TYR A 246 1.61 17.74 -3.25
C TYR A 246 0.57 17.27 -4.28
N GLY A 247 -0.51 18.02 -4.46
CA GLY A 247 -1.60 17.68 -5.39
C GLY A 247 -1.17 17.41 -6.82
N PHE A 248 -0.18 18.16 -7.30
CA PHE A 248 0.31 18.10 -8.68
C PHE A 248 0.98 16.76 -9.05
N ILE A 249 1.31 15.90 -8.08
CA ILE A 249 1.86 14.56 -8.35
C ILE A 249 0.78 13.52 -8.66
N VAL A 250 -0.51 13.91 -8.57
CA VAL A 250 -1.66 13.03 -8.78
C VAL A 250 -2.38 13.38 -10.07
N ALA A 251 -2.73 12.35 -10.84
CA ALA A 251 -3.68 12.46 -11.94
C ALA A 251 -4.90 11.59 -11.63
N GLU A 252 -6.09 12.19 -11.65
CA GLU A 252 -7.33 11.44 -11.51
C GLU A 252 -7.70 10.84 -12.87
N LEU A 253 -7.53 9.53 -12.98
CA LEU A 253 -7.89 8.76 -14.17
C LEU A 253 -9.19 8.00 -13.90
N GLY A 254 -9.97 7.73 -14.94
CA GLY A 254 -11.26 7.06 -14.81
C GLY A 254 -12.17 7.37 -15.98
N LYS A 255 -13.32 8.00 -15.71
CA LYS A 255 -14.26 8.43 -16.75
C LYS A 255 -13.57 9.35 -17.77
N ASP A 256 -14.00 9.25 -19.03
CA ASP A 256 -13.43 10.05 -20.12
C ASP A 256 -13.48 11.55 -19.82
N GLU A 257 -14.54 12.02 -19.14
CA GLU A 257 -14.65 13.42 -18.73
C GLU A 257 -13.52 13.83 -17.77
N ASN A 258 -13.14 12.98 -16.82
CA ASN A 258 -12.04 13.29 -15.88
C ASN A 258 -10.69 13.35 -16.60
N VAL A 259 -10.48 12.47 -17.59
CA VAL A 259 -9.26 12.45 -18.40
C VAL A 259 -9.18 13.72 -19.23
N ILE A 260 -10.27 14.09 -19.91
CA ILE A 260 -10.37 15.32 -20.70
C ILE A 260 -10.15 16.54 -19.80
N ASP A 261 -10.83 16.60 -18.65
CA ASP A 261 -10.69 17.69 -17.69
C ASP A 261 -9.25 17.83 -17.18
N PHE A 262 -8.58 16.71 -16.85
CA PHE A 262 -7.18 16.73 -16.42
C PHE A 262 -6.24 17.32 -17.49
N PHE A 263 -6.41 16.93 -18.76
CA PHE A 263 -5.56 17.45 -19.84
C PHE A 263 -5.89 18.90 -20.24
N ASN A 264 -7.16 19.33 -20.07
CA ASN A 264 -7.57 20.71 -20.25
C ASN A 264 -7.08 21.62 -19.10
N HIS A 265 -7.02 21.07 -17.88
CA HIS A 265 -6.66 21.77 -16.64
C HIS A 265 -5.45 21.10 -15.97
N LEU A 266 -4.33 21.06 -16.69
CA LEU A 266 -3.09 20.49 -16.13
C LEU A 266 -2.72 21.18 -14.80
N PRO A 267 -2.37 20.41 -13.76
CA PRO A 267 -2.04 20.97 -12.46
C PRO A 267 -0.85 21.92 -12.57
N GLN A 268 -0.94 23.08 -11.93
CA GLN A 268 0.19 23.98 -11.81
C GLN A 268 1.20 23.39 -10.83
N ILE A 269 2.39 23.10 -11.33
CA ILE A 269 3.53 22.68 -10.52
C ILE A 269 4.06 23.94 -9.82
N ASP A 270 3.85 24.04 -8.51
CA ASP A 270 4.42 25.10 -7.66
C ASP A 270 5.34 24.47 -6.61
N ILE A 271 6.64 24.55 -6.87
CA ILE A 271 7.70 24.01 -6.02
C ILE A 271 8.65 25.11 -5.51
N ARG A 272 8.28 26.39 -5.70
CA ARG A 272 9.14 27.55 -5.34
C ARG A 272 9.52 27.58 -3.87
N ASN A 273 8.61 27.12 -3.01
CA ASN A 273 8.79 27.09 -1.57
C ASN A 273 9.37 25.76 -1.07
N PHE A 274 9.66 24.81 -1.96
CA PHE A 274 10.21 23.51 -1.56
C PHE A 274 11.68 23.66 -1.18
N TYR A 275 12.14 22.75 -0.32
CA TYR A 275 13.53 22.72 0.09
C TYR A 275 14.45 22.38 -1.09
N LYS A 276 15.08 23.40 -1.69
CA LYS A 276 15.91 23.30 -2.91
C LYS A 276 17.27 22.63 -2.71
N LYS A 277 17.81 22.65 -1.48
CA LYS A 277 19.19 22.18 -1.25
C LYS A 277 19.25 20.67 -1.38
N GLN A 278 20.26 20.19 -2.11
CA GLN A 278 20.57 18.76 -2.19
C GLN A 278 20.70 18.19 -0.78
N ILE A 279 19.98 17.10 -0.53
CA ILE A 279 20.04 16.40 0.74
C ILE A 279 21.43 15.78 0.88
N ASN A 280 22.11 16.11 1.98
CA ASN A 280 23.40 15.54 2.35
C ASN A 280 23.23 14.49 3.46
N ASP A 281 24.31 13.78 3.76
CA ASP A 281 24.32 12.72 4.76
C ASP A 281 23.92 13.22 6.16
N ASP A 282 24.27 14.47 6.53
CA ASP A 282 23.88 15.10 7.81
C ASP A 282 22.35 15.15 8.02
N ILE A 283 21.55 15.41 6.98
CA ILE A 283 20.09 15.40 7.11
C ILE A 283 19.56 13.98 7.32
N TYR A 284 20.15 12.99 6.67
CA TYR A 284 19.80 11.58 6.87
C TYR A 284 20.21 11.07 8.25
N GLU A 285 21.37 11.47 8.76
CA GLU A 285 21.81 11.20 10.12
C GLU A 285 20.86 11.80 11.14
N LYS A 286 20.45 13.06 10.97
CA LYS A 286 19.42 13.71 11.81
C LYS A 286 18.09 12.97 11.79
N LEU A 287 17.64 12.52 10.61
CA LEU A 287 16.43 11.72 10.49
C LEU A 287 16.58 10.39 11.24
N TYR A 288 17.71 9.72 11.10
CA TYR A 288 18.00 8.45 11.76
C TYR A 288 18.00 8.60 13.28
N GLU A 289 18.67 9.62 13.82
CA GLU A 289 18.65 9.92 15.24
C GLU A 289 17.24 10.22 15.76
N ALA A 290 16.49 11.07 15.04
CA ALA A 290 15.12 11.40 15.40
C ALA A 290 14.23 10.16 15.39
N THR A 291 14.41 9.26 14.41
CA THR A 291 13.68 7.99 14.29
C THR A 291 13.93 7.11 15.51
N ASN A 292 15.20 6.89 15.88
CA ASN A 292 15.57 6.04 17.01
C ASN A 292 15.07 6.57 18.35
N LYS A 293 15.13 7.90 18.54
CA LYS A 293 14.58 8.57 19.74
C LYS A 293 13.05 8.45 19.78
N LEU A 294 12.39 8.60 18.64
CA LEU A 294 10.93 8.62 18.53
C LEU A 294 10.32 7.22 18.66
N GLU A 295 10.99 6.17 18.17
CA GLU A 295 10.48 4.79 18.19
C GLU A 295 10.11 4.33 19.61
N LYS A 296 11.03 4.50 20.58
CA LYS A 296 10.78 4.18 21.98
C LYS A 296 9.58 4.94 22.56
N LEU A 297 9.41 6.21 22.18
CA LEU A 297 8.28 7.02 22.65
C LEU A 297 6.96 6.62 21.98
N LEU A 298 6.99 6.19 20.71
CA LEU A 298 5.82 5.66 20.02
C LEU A 298 5.36 4.34 20.65
N GLU A 299 6.29 3.49 21.07
CA GLU A 299 6.00 2.26 21.82
C GLU A 299 5.35 2.55 23.17
N LEU A 300 5.93 3.45 23.98
CA LEU A 300 5.35 3.90 25.24
C LEU A 300 3.96 4.51 25.05
N ASN A 301 3.76 5.31 24.01
CA ASN A 301 2.47 5.88 23.70
C ASN A 301 1.44 4.80 23.30
N ASN A 302 1.86 3.75 22.60
CA ASN A 302 1.00 2.60 22.28
C ASN A 302 0.64 1.81 23.55
N GLU A 303 1.60 1.56 24.44
CA GLU A 303 1.37 0.93 25.73
C GLU A 303 0.35 1.69 26.57
N LYS A 304 0.44 3.02 26.64
CA LYS A 304 -0.57 3.86 27.28
C LYS A 304 -1.97 3.60 26.73
N TYR A 305 -2.16 3.45 25.41
CA TYR A 305 -3.48 3.15 24.85
C TYR A 305 -3.96 1.73 25.17
N LYS A 306 -3.05 0.76 25.31
CA LYS A 306 -3.40 -0.59 25.80
C LYS A 306 -3.88 -0.52 27.25
N LEU A 307 -3.15 0.18 28.11
CA LEU A 307 -3.52 0.38 29.52
C LEU A 307 -4.82 1.15 29.67
N LYS A 308 -5.09 2.17 28.85
CA LYS A 308 -6.37 2.89 28.85
C LYS A 308 -7.54 1.96 28.52
N ARG A 309 -7.37 1.08 27.53
CA ARG A 309 -8.39 0.08 27.20
C ARG A 309 -8.61 -0.92 28.35
N GLU A 310 -7.52 -1.39 28.97
CA GLU A 310 -7.60 -2.27 30.14
C GLU A 310 -8.33 -1.57 31.29
N LEU A 311 -8.01 -0.29 31.55
CA LEU A 311 -8.67 0.54 32.54
C LEU A 311 -10.17 0.68 32.27
N ASP A 312 -10.57 0.99 31.03
CA ASP A 312 -11.97 1.12 30.65
C ASP A 312 -12.74 -0.19 30.85
N ASN A 313 -12.13 -1.33 30.51
CA ASN A 313 -12.69 -2.65 30.79
C ASN A 313 -12.87 -2.89 32.29
N TYR A 314 -11.86 -2.62 33.12
CA TYR A 314 -11.97 -2.78 34.56
C TYR A 314 -13.00 -1.84 35.20
N LYS A 315 -13.14 -0.61 34.69
CA LYS A 315 -14.20 0.32 35.14
C LYS A 315 -15.58 -0.22 34.82
N LEU A 316 -15.75 -0.82 33.64
CA LEU A 316 -17.01 -1.46 33.24
C LEU A 316 -17.31 -2.69 34.11
N GLU A 317 -16.31 -3.56 34.33
CA GLU A 317 -16.43 -4.72 35.22
C GLU A 317 -16.77 -4.30 36.65
N GLN A 318 -16.10 -3.28 37.19
CA GLN A 318 -16.38 -2.74 38.52
C GLN A 318 -17.84 -2.28 38.60
N LYS A 319 -18.35 -1.57 37.59
CA LYS A 319 -19.74 -1.09 37.58
C LYS A 319 -20.73 -2.26 37.71
N TYR A 320 -20.58 -3.29 36.89
CA TYR A 320 -21.45 -4.48 36.96
C TYR A 320 -21.28 -5.23 38.29
N PHE A 321 -20.04 -5.33 38.77
CA PHE A 321 -19.77 -5.94 40.07
C PHE A 321 -20.42 -5.17 41.22
N GLU A 322 -20.44 -3.83 41.18
CA GLU A 322 -21.08 -3.01 42.21
C GLU A 322 -22.61 -3.15 42.21
N GLU A 323 -23.23 -3.31 41.04
CA GLU A 323 -24.65 -3.64 40.92
C GLU A 323 -24.96 -5.01 41.54
N TYR A 324 -24.13 -6.02 41.23
CA TYR A 324 -24.21 -7.34 41.85
C TYR A 324 -23.98 -7.28 43.37
N TYR A 325 -22.95 -6.57 43.84
CA TYR A 325 -22.63 -6.43 45.25
C TYR A 325 -23.78 -5.82 46.05
N LYS A 326 -24.49 -4.84 45.49
CA LYS A 326 -25.68 -4.23 46.12
C LYS A 326 -26.86 -5.20 46.24
N SER A 327 -27.03 -6.13 45.30
CA SER A 327 -28.14 -7.09 45.33
C SER A 327 -27.94 -8.22 46.35
N GLN A 328 -26.71 -8.47 46.78
CA GLN A 328 -26.38 -9.55 47.73
C GLN A 328 -26.59 -9.19 49.21
N ASN A 329 -27.05 -7.98 49.55
CA ASN A 329 -27.26 -7.53 50.94
C ASN A 329 -26.06 -7.78 51.88
N VAL A 330 -24.85 -7.55 51.37
CA VAL A 330 -23.57 -7.82 52.06
C VAL A 330 -23.47 -7.03 53.36
N GLU A 331 -23.12 -7.69 54.47
CA GLU A 331 -22.86 -7.02 55.75
C GLU A 331 -21.68 -6.05 55.65
N LYS A 332 -21.77 -4.90 56.33
CA LYS A 332 -20.69 -3.90 56.35
C LYS A 332 -19.48 -4.43 57.12
N ILE A 333 -18.45 -4.86 56.38
CA ILE A 333 -17.16 -5.29 56.93
C ILE A 333 -16.17 -4.11 57.00
N ASP A 334 -15.42 -3.99 58.10
CA ASP A 334 -14.31 -3.05 58.18
C ASP A 334 -13.22 -3.39 57.15
N SER A 335 -13.07 -2.52 56.16
CA SER A 335 -12.16 -2.67 55.03
C SER A 335 -10.84 -1.91 55.20
N LYS A 336 -10.54 -1.31 56.36
CA LYS A 336 -9.31 -0.52 56.56
C LYS A 336 -8.03 -1.27 56.20
N LYS A 337 -7.89 -2.53 56.63
CA LYS A 337 -6.71 -3.37 56.29
C LYS A 337 -6.67 -3.75 54.81
N MET A 338 -7.83 -3.84 54.15
CA MET A 338 -7.95 -4.23 52.74
C MET A 338 -7.58 -3.08 51.79
N LYS A 339 -7.86 -1.83 52.18
CA LYS A 339 -7.59 -0.63 51.37
C LYS A 339 -6.11 -0.39 51.03
N ASN A 340 -5.21 -0.98 51.81
CA ASN A 340 -3.75 -0.83 51.62
C ASN A 340 -3.13 -2.00 50.84
N MET A 341 -3.91 -3.01 50.43
CA MET A 341 -3.40 -4.15 49.68
C MET A 341 -3.31 -3.82 48.18
N SER A 342 -2.24 -4.26 47.52
CA SER A 342 -2.13 -4.20 46.05
C SER A 342 -3.14 -5.15 45.40
N SER A 343 -3.52 -4.88 44.15
CA SER A 343 -4.45 -5.76 43.43
C SER A 343 -3.88 -7.17 43.30
N ALA A 344 -2.55 -7.30 43.11
CA ALA A 344 -1.84 -8.56 43.07
C ALA A 344 -2.00 -9.36 44.38
N LYS A 345 -1.85 -8.70 45.54
CA LYS A 345 -2.00 -9.37 46.84
C LYS A 345 -3.45 -9.82 47.08
N ILE A 346 -4.42 -9.04 46.62
CA ILE A 346 -5.85 -9.37 46.77
C ILE A 346 -6.23 -10.55 45.86
N ILE A 347 -5.83 -10.53 44.58
CA ILE A 347 -6.18 -11.61 43.64
C ILE A 347 -5.50 -12.92 44.03
N ASP A 348 -4.24 -12.87 44.51
CA ASP A 348 -3.55 -14.02 45.08
C ASP A 348 -4.37 -14.61 46.23
N PHE A 349 -4.80 -13.79 47.19
CA PHE A 349 -5.61 -14.27 48.30
C PHE A 349 -6.92 -14.92 47.81
N LEU A 350 -7.61 -14.30 46.86
CA LEU A 350 -8.87 -14.83 46.31
C LEU A 350 -8.67 -16.18 45.61
N ALA A 351 -7.59 -16.32 44.84
CA ALA A 351 -7.22 -17.58 44.20
C ALA A 351 -6.89 -18.66 45.23
N TYR A 352 -6.10 -18.33 46.25
CA TYR A 352 -5.79 -19.24 47.36
C TYR A 352 -7.03 -19.64 48.15
N ALA A 353 -7.94 -18.71 48.45
CA ALA A 353 -9.19 -18.99 49.15
C ALA A 353 -10.09 -19.96 48.36
N LYS A 354 -10.15 -19.80 47.02
CA LYS A 354 -10.91 -20.69 46.14
C LYS A 354 -10.30 -22.10 46.08
N LEU A 355 -9.00 -22.22 45.80
CA LEU A 355 -8.29 -23.50 45.72
C LEU A 355 -8.31 -24.26 47.05
N ALA A 356 -8.25 -23.54 48.16
CA ALA A 356 -8.33 -24.13 49.48
C ALA A 356 -9.68 -24.80 49.71
N LYS A 357 -10.80 -24.20 49.25
CA LYS A 357 -12.13 -24.80 49.36
C LYS A 357 -12.22 -26.18 48.68
N GLU A 358 -11.44 -26.41 47.62
CA GLU A 358 -11.41 -27.66 46.86
C GLU A 358 -10.49 -28.75 47.46
N LYS A 359 -9.39 -28.37 48.13
CA LYS A 359 -8.37 -29.32 48.66
C LYS A 359 -8.27 -29.38 50.20
N TYR A 360 -9.25 -28.80 50.91
CA TYR A 360 -9.11 -28.36 52.31
C TYR A 360 -8.83 -29.43 53.37
N LEU A 361 -9.18 -30.70 53.13
CA LEU A 361 -9.22 -31.70 54.20
C LEU A 361 -7.85 -32.16 54.70
N GLN A 362 -6.77 -32.02 53.92
CA GLN A 362 -5.46 -32.58 54.30
C GLN A 362 -4.52 -31.64 55.09
N TYR A 363 -4.63 -30.30 55.00
CA TYR A 363 -3.60 -29.38 55.54
C TYR A 363 -4.12 -28.11 56.24
N LYS A 364 -5.21 -28.23 57.02
CA LYS A 364 -5.95 -27.12 57.64
C LYS A 364 -5.11 -26.17 58.52
N ILE A 365 -4.17 -26.67 59.31
CA ILE A 365 -3.36 -25.84 60.24
C ILE A 365 -2.31 -25.03 59.48
N VAL A 366 -1.56 -25.69 58.60
CA VAL A 366 -0.55 -25.07 57.73
C VAL A 366 -1.18 -23.99 56.86
N PHE A 367 -2.38 -24.24 56.33
CA PHE A 367 -3.15 -23.28 55.56
C PHE A 367 -3.53 -22.02 56.36
N ASN A 368 -3.98 -22.17 57.61
CA ASN A 368 -4.35 -21.03 58.45
C ASN A 368 -3.15 -20.13 58.76
N ILE A 369 -1.99 -20.74 59.05
CA ILE A 369 -0.74 -20.02 59.31
C ILE A 369 -0.27 -19.30 58.04
N LEU A 370 -0.32 -19.95 56.88
CA LEU A 370 0.04 -19.36 55.59
C LEU A 370 -0.84 -18.14 55.23
N LEU A 371 -2.16 -18.22 55.44
CA LEU A 371 -3.06 -17.10 55.16
C LEU A 371 -2.77 -15.89 56.07
N LEU A 372 -2.50 -16.15 57.35
CA LEU A 372 -2.12 -15.12 58.31
C LEU A 372 -0.76 -14.49 57.98
N LEU A 373 0.26 -15.31 57.69
CA LEU A 373 1.61 -14.82 57.39
C LEU A 373 1.69 -14.08 56.04
N ARG A 374 1.11 -14.63 54.98
CA ARG A 374 1.24 -14.07 53.61
C ARG A 374 0.29 -12.91 53.36
N PHE A 375 -0.94 -13.00 53.87
CA PHE A 375 -1.99 -12.02 53.55
C PHE A 375 -2.39 -11.15 54.74
N GLY A 376 -2.06 -11.54 55.97
CA GLY A 376 -2.54 -10.85 57.19
C GLY A 376 -4.03 -11.10 57.45
N ILE A 377 -4.59 -12.17 56.89
CA ILE A 377 -6.03 -12.47 56.91
C ILE A 377 -6.27 -13.82 57.58
N GLU A 378 -7.20 -13.85 58.53
CA GLU A 378 -7.61 -15.08 59.19
C GLU A 378 -8.38 -16.02 58.24
N ALA A 379 -8.11 -17.31 58.32
CA ALA A 379 -8.76 -18.32 57.49
C ALA A 379 -10.28 -18.48 57.69
N LYS A 380 -10.84 -17.97 58.78
CA LYS A 380 -12.32 -17.90 58.94
C LYS A 380 -12.93 -16.92 57.95
N LYS A 381 -12.23 -15.83 57.65
CA LYS A 381 -12.66 -14.77 56.74
C LYS A 381 -12.67 -15.22 55.28
N SER A 382 -11.81 -16.17 54.91
CA SER A 382 -11.82 -16.77 53.56
C SER A 382 -13.07 -17.61 53.26
N LYS A 383 -13.92 -17.89 54.25
CA LYS A 383 -15.19 -18.63 54.10
C LYS A 383 -16.43 -17.73 54.04
N SER A 384 -16.30 -16.48 54.49
CA SER A 384 -17.41 -15.52 54.46
C SER A 384 -17.57 -14.99 53.04
N ILE A 385 -18.76 -15.19 52.46
CA ILE A 385 -19.07 -14.66 51.14
C ILE A 385 -18.98 -13.14 51.14
N ASP A 386 -19.43 -12.49 52.22
CA ASP A 386 -19.36 -11.05 52.40
C ASP A 386 -17.92 -10.53 52.41
N TYR A 387 -17.02 -11.25 53.07
CA TYR A 387 -15.60 -10.89 53.11
C TYR A 387 -14.94 -11.04 51.74
N ILE A 388 -15.27 -12.11 51.01
CA ILE A 388 -14.78 -12.34 49.64
C ILE A 388 -15.29 -11.25 48.69
N LEU A 389 -16.59 -10.93 48.73
CA LEU A 389 -17.19 -9.87 47.92
C LEU A 389 -16.59 -8.49 48.28
N THR A 390 -16.34 -8.23 49.56
CA THR A 390 -15.71 -6.98 50.01
C THR A 390 -14.26 -6.88 49.53
N LEU A 391 -13.51 -7.98 49.54
CA LEU A 391 -12.16 -8.02 48.97
C LEU A 391 -12.17 -7.86 47.45
N GLN A 392 -13.10 -8.50 46.74
CA GLN A 392 -13.27 -8.31 45.29
C GLN A 392 -13.56 -6.84 44.96
N LYS A 393 -14.38 -6.16 45.76
CA LYS A 393 -14.59 -4.70 45.64
C LYS A 393 -13.29 -3.92 45.77
N GLN A 394 -12.46 -4.25 46.78
CA GLN A 394 -11.17 -3.59 46.99
C GLN A 394 -10.15 -3.91 45.89
N TYR A 395 -10.22 -5.12 45.29
CA TYR A 395 -9.41 -5.48 44.13
C TYR A 395 -9.65 -4.51 42.97
N TYR A 396 -10.90 -4.25 42.59
CA TYR A 396 -11.21 -3.32 41.50
C TYR A 396 -10.68 -1.91 41.79
N ILE A 397 -10.89 -1.40 43.01
CA ILE A 397 -10.39 -0.08 43.43
C ILE A 397 -8.86 -0.01 43.31
N ALA A 398 -8.15 -1.02 43.84
CA ALA A 398 -6.69 -1.08 43.80
C ALA A 398 -6.17 -1.20 42.36
N LYS A 399 -6.73 -2.10 41.55
CA LYS A 399 -6.32 -2.36 40.17
C LYS A 399 -6.53 -1.13 39.28
N ILE A 400 -7.67 -0.45 39.41
CA ILE A 400 -7.96 0.79 38.68
C ILE A 400 -6.95 1.87 39.06
N LYS A 401 -6.69 2.07 40.37
CA LYS A 401 -5.70 3.05 40.84
C LYS A 401 -4.29 2.74 40.34
N GLU A 402 -3.88 1.47 40.34
CA GLU A 402 -2.59 1.05 39.79
C GLU A 402 -2.47 1.35 38.29
N LEU A 403 -3.52 1.07 37.51
CA LEU A 403 -3.56 1.39 36.07
C LEU A 403 -3.54 2.90 35.81
N GLU A 404 -4.32 3.68 36.57
CA GLU A 404 -4.33 5.14 36.48
C GLU A 404 -2.95 5.73 36.79
N ASN A 405 -2.28 5.24 37.84
CA ASN A 405 -0.93 5.67 38.19
C ASN A 405 0.09 5.34 37.08
N LYS A 406 0.04 4.14 36.50
CA LYS A 406 0.91 3.73 35.38
C LYS A 406 0.68 4.61 34.15
N ILE A 407 -0.58 4.89 33.80
CA ILE A 407 -0.93 5.77 32.69
C ILE A 407 -0.37 7.19 32.95
N ALA A 408 -0.54 7.71 34.17
CA ALA A 408 -0.04 9.03 34.55
C ALA A 408 1.50 9.12 34.56
N GLU A 409 2.19 8.04 34.90
CA GLU A 409 3.65 7.92 34.78
C GLU A 409 4.10 8.00 33.31
N ILE A 410 3.50 7.20 32.43
CA ILE A 410 3.81 7.23 31.00
C ILE A 410 3.48 8.61 30.40
N GLU A 411 2.37 9.24 30.81
CA GLU A 411 2.00 10.58 30.33
C GLU A 411 3.00 11.65 30.75
N ARG A 412 3.56 11.56 31.96
CA ARG A 412 4.66 12.42 32.41
C ARG A 412 5.91 12.18 31.58
N GLU A 413 6.32 10.92 31.42
CA GLU A 413 7.50 10.58 30.63
C GLU A 413 7.42 11.08 29.17
N LEU A 414 6.25 10.91 28.52
CA LEU A 414 6.02 11.41 27.16
C LEU A 414 6.08 12.95 27.09
N LYS A 415 5.64 13.64 28.14
CA LYS A 415 5.68 15.11 28.23
C LYS A 415 7.11 15.60 28.46
N ASP A 416 7.82 14.98 29.40
CA ASP A 416 9.18 15.35 29.79
C ASP A 416 10.15 15.14 28.62
N LYS A 417 10.02 14.00 27.91
CA LYS A 417 10.79 13.72 26.69
C LYS A 417 10.29 14.48 25.45
N SER A 418 9.38 15.44 25.62
CA SER A 418 8.88 16.31 24.55
C SER A 418 8.38 15.55 23.32
N PHE A 419 7.66 14.44 23.51
CA PHE A 419 7.23 13.52 22.44
C PHE A 419 6.63 14.24 21.23
N LYS A 420 5.70 15.19 21.45
CA LYS A 420 5.06 15.95 20.36
C LYS A 420 6.05 16.82 19.58
N LYS A 421 7.06 17.39 20.26
CA LYS A 421 8.11 18.20 19.64
C LYS A 421 8.98 17.32 18.75
N LEU A 422 9.42 16.17 19.27
CA LEU A 422 10.25 15.22 18.53
C LEU A 422 9.50 14.63 17.32
N GLN A 423 8.20 14.32 17.48
CA GLN A 423 7.36 13.87 16.38
C GLN A 423 7.26 14.93 15.29
N LYS A 424 7.05 16.21 15.67
CA LYS A 424 7.03 17.32 14.72
C LYS A 424 8.38 17.49 14.02
N GLU A 425 9.48 17.47 14.76
CA GLU A 425 10.84 17.57 14.23
C GLU A 425 11.13 16.47 13.20
N HIS A 426 10.82 15.22 13.53
CA HIS A 426 10.95 14.09 12.61
C HIS A 426 10.14 14.31 11.33
N THR A 427 8.88 14.73 11.45
CA THR A 427 8.00 15.00 10.30
C THR A 427 8.55 16.14 9.43
N GLU A 428 9.05 17.22 10.03
CA GLU A 428 9.67 18.34 9.29
C GLU A 428 10.95 17.92 8.56
N ILE A 429 11.81 17.08 9.17
CA ILE A 429 13.00 16.54 8.50
C ILE A 429 12.58 15.66 7.33
N SER A 430 11.64 14.74 7.54
CA SER A 430 11.09 13.87 6.48
C SER A 430 10.48 14.69 5.33
N LYS A 431 9.78 15.77 5.66
CA LYS A 431 9.16 16.69 4.70
C LYS A 431 10.21 17.41 3.86
N LYS A 432 11.28 17.93 4.46
CA LYS A 432 12.39 18.55 3.73
C LYS A 432 13.04 17.59 2.74
N ILE A 433 13.28 16.34 3.15
CA ILE A 433 13.83 15.31 2.27
C ILE A 433 12.86 15.06 1.10
N PHE A 434 11.58 14.88 1.39
CA PHE A 434 10.57 14.66 0.35
C PHE A 434 10.49 15.82 -0.66
N GLU A 435 10.45 17.05 -0.16
CA GLU A 435 10.37 18.26 -0.98
C GLU A 435 11.61 18.48 -1.82
N SER A 436 12.81 18.16 -1.32
CA SER A 436 14.03 18.19 -2.13
C SER A 436 13.99 17.21 -3.28
N ILE A 437 13.52 15.98 -3.05
CA ILE A 437 13.42 14.97 -4.10
C ILE A 437 12.38 15.40 -5.15
N LEU A 438 11.26 15.96 -4.72
CA LEU A 438 10.27 16.53 -5.63
C LEU A 438 10.85 17.73 -6.40
N TYR A 439 11.61 18.60 -5.75
CA TYR A 439 12.26 19.73 -6.38
C TYR A 439 13.16 19.27 -7.53
N GLU A 440 14.09 18.35 -7.27
CA GLU A 440 15.00 17.80 -8.28
C GLU A 440 14.25 17.13 -9.45
N LYS A 441 13.15 16.45 -9.16
CA LYS A 441 12.32 15.78 -10.16
C LYS A 441 11.54 16.75 -11.04
N TYR A 442 11.07 17.87 -10.49
CA TYR A 442 10.11 18.76 -11.13
C TYR A 442 10.66 20.14 -11.53
N GLU A 443 11.87 20.55 -11.10
CA GLU A 443 12.50 21.86 -11.42
C GLU A 443 12.53 22.14 -12.93
N LYS A 444 12.81 21.12 -13.74
CA LYS A 444 12.82 21.26 -15.21
C LYS A 444 11.45 21.63 -15.78
N TYR A 445 10.36 21.18 -15.16
CA TYR A 445 8.99 21.40 -15.64
C TYR A 445 8.40 22.72 -15.14
N GLU A 446 8.86 23.23 -13.99
CA GLU A 446 8.51 24.56 -13.49
C GLU A 446 8.94 25.66 -14.49
N LEU A 447 10.14 25.55 -15.06
CA LEU A 447 10.62 26.50 -16.07
C LEU A 447 9.75 26.50 -17.36
N TYR A 448 9.13 25.36 -17.70
CA TYR A 448 8.21 25.27 -18.84
C TYR A 448 6.81 25.80 -18.53
N SER A 449 6.32 25.65 -17.29
CA SER A 449 5.01 26.17 -16.89
C SER A 449 5.01 27.71 -16.82
N ILE A 450 6.14 28.31 -16.43
CA ILE A 450 6.34 29.77 -16.42
C ILE A 450 6.40 30.32 -17.87
N LYS A 451 7.09 29.64 -18.79
CA LYS A 451 7.19 30.06 -20.20
C LYS A 451 5.89 30.00 -21.00
N ARG A 452 4.86 29.27 -20.53
CA ARG A 452 3.52 29.28 -21.15
C ARG A 452 2.66 30.48 -20.73
N LYS A 453 3.07 31.21 -19.67
CA LYS A 453 2.36 32.39 -19.15
C LYS A 453 2.90 33.72 -19.70
N LEU A 454 4.02 33.69 -20.43
CA LEU A 454 4.60 34.82 -21.18
C LEU A 454 4.36 34.56 -22.67
#